data_AF-A0A916SS01-F1
#
_entry.id   AF-A0A916SS01-F1
#
_cell.length_a   1.000
_cell.length_b   1.000
_cell.length_c   1.000
_cell.angle_alpha   90.00
_cell.angle_beta   90.00
_cell.angle_gamma   90.00
#
_symmetry.space_group_name_H-M   'P 1'
#
loop_
_entity.id
_entity.type
_entity.pdbx_description
1 polymer ?
#
loop_
_entity_poly.entity_id
_entity_poly.type
_entity_poly.pdbx_seq_one_letter_code
_entity_poly.pdbx_strand_id
1 'polypeptide(L)'
;MLSEDELFLNFVETIGKKLSISAEDVDGVFRYIGGVNGVVSERLFISAYESLGWFIAEKLNMEQLKDFIKKNRRMLGQHSDARYFFVQALMDKSGVQGEDLTEILNDVPPEYKIYLIKRFLN
;
A
#
# COMPACT_ATOMS: atom_id res chain seq x y z
N MET A 1 10.19 19.13 -7.47
CA MET A 1 9.88 18.19 -6.37
C MET A 1 8.37 18.15 -6.28
N LEU A 2 7.77 16.95 -6.35
CA LEU A 2 6.30 16.83 -6.28
C LEU A 2 5.84 17.11 -4.83
N SER A 3 4.64 17.69 -4.67
CA SER A 3 3.98 17.85 -3.36
C SER A 3 3.47 16.51 -2.83
N GLU A 4 3.21 16.41 -1.52
CA GLU A 4 2.61 15.19 -0.93
C GLU A 4 1.29 14.81 -1.61
N ASP A 5 0.48 15.81 -1.96
CA ASP A 5 -0.78 15.67 -2.68
C ASP A 5 -0.56 15.02 -4.06
N GLU A 6 0.39 15.55 -4.85
CA GLU A 6 0.74 15.02 -6.17
C GLU A 6 1.26 13.58 -6.07
N LEU A 7 2.03 13.28 -5.02
CA LEU A 7 2.59 11.96 -4.77
C LEU A 7 1.54 10.92 -4.39
N PHE A 8 0.57 11.32 -3.57
CA PHE A 8 -0.57 10.49 -3.20
C PHE A 8 -1.48 10.23 -4.40
N LEU A 9 -1.89 11.27 -5.12
CA LEU A 9 -2.77 11.16 -6.29
C LEU A 9 -2.15 10.27 -7.37
N ASN A 10 -0.85 10.47 -7.66
CA ASN A 10 -0.12 9.64 -8.61
C ASN A 10 -0.06 8.18 -8.15
N PHE A 11 0.20 7.94 -6.86
CA PHE A 11 0.22 6.57 -6.32
C PHE A 11 -1.13 5.88 -6.47
N VAL A 12 -2.20 6.56 -6.08
CA VAL A 12 -3.56 6.05 -6.15
C VAL A 12 -3.95 5.71 -7.60
N GLU A 13 -3.68 6.62 -8.54
CA GLU A 13 -3.92 6.38 -9.97
C GLU A 13 -3.10 5.19 -10.49
N THR A 14 -1.82 5.13 -10.13
CA THR A 14 -0.89 4.08 -10.55
C THR A 14 -1.32 2.71 -10.04
N ILE A 15 -1.71 2.62 -8.76
CA ILE A 15 -2.22 1.40 -8.14
C ILE A 15 -3.52 0.96 -8.80
N GLY A 16 -4.47 1.89 -8.98
CA GLY A 16 -5.74 1.61 -9.65
C GLY A 16 -5.53 0.98 -11.03
N LYS A 17 -4.65 1.56 -11.84
CA LYS A 17 -4.26 1.01 -13.16
C LYS A 17 -3.61 -0.38 -13.06
N LYS A 18 -2.64 -0.56 -12.15
CA LYS A 18 -1.89 -1.81 -12.01
C LYS A 18 -2.74 -2.99 -11.54
N LEU A 19 -3.76 -2.72 -10.73
CA LEU A 19 -4.63 -3.74 -10.16
C LEU A 19 -6.01 -3.78 -10.83
N SER A 20 -6.23 -2.99 -11.89
CA SER A 20 -7.52 -2.85 -12.57
C SER A 20 -8.67 -2.51 -11.60
N ILE A 21 -8.38 -1.68 -10.61
CA ILE A 21 -9.36 -1.15 -9.66
C ILE A 21 -9.93 0.14 -10.24
N SER A 22 -11.26 0.27 -10.23
CA SER A 22 -11.92 1.46 -10.78
C SER A 22 -11.64 2.69 -9.91
N ALA A 23 -11.72 3.88 -10.51
CA ALA A 23 -11.63 5.12 -9.74
C ALA A 23 -12.75 5.24 -8.70
N GLU A 24 -13.94 4.69 -8.98
CA GLU A 24 -15.06 4.67 -8.05
C GLU A 24 -14.79 3.77 -6.84
N ASP A 25 -14.19 2.59 -7.04
CA ASP A 25 -13.81 1.70 -5.94
C ASP A 25 -12.77 2.35 -5.04
N VAL A 26 -11.75 2.98 -5.65
CA VAL A 26 -10.71 3.73 -4.94
C VAL A 26 -11.31 4.88 -4.14
N ASP A 27 -12.19 5.68 -4.74
CA ASP A 27 -12.85 6.78 -4.05
C ASP A 27 -13.77 6.26 -2.93
N GLY A 28 -14.40 5.10 -3.16
CA GLY A 28 -15.20 4.36 -2.20
C GLY A 28 -14.46 4.01 -0.91
N VAL A 29 -13.15 3.69 -0.99
CA VAL A 29 -12.29 3.45 0.20
C VAL A 29 -12.31 4.65 1.15
N PHE A 30 -12.37 5.87 0.59
CA PHE A 30 -12.27 7.12 1.34
C PHE A 30 -13.61 7.86 1.48
N ARG A 31 -14.73 7.20 1.16
CA ARG A 31 -16.06 7.85 1.15
C ARG A 31 -16.40 8.54 2.47
N TYR A 32 -15.95 7.99 3.59
CA TYR A 32 -16.21 8.53 4.94
C TYR A 32 -15.56 9.89 5.21
N ILE A 33 -14.57 10.30 4.41
CA ILE A 33 -13.89 11.61 4.49
C ILE A 33 -14.10 12.46 3.23
N GLY A 34 -15.00 12.08 2.32
CA GLY A 34 -15.24 12.82 1.07
C GLY A 34 -14.38 12.36 -0.10
N GLY A 35 -13.98 11.08 -0.11
CA GLY A 35 -13.26 10.48 -1.22
C GLY A 35 -11.77 10.83 -1.25
N VAL A 36 -11.14 10.63 -2.41
CA VAL A 36 -9.72 10.94 -2.63
C VAL A 36 -9.43 12.42 -2.37
N ASN A 37 -10.35 13.31 -2.77
CA ASN A 37 -10.22 14.75 -2.54
C ASN A 37 -10.25 15.10 -1.05
N GLY A 38 -11.08 14.38 -0.28
CA GLY A 38 -11.13 14.49 1.18
C GLY A 38 -9.82 14.16 1.87
N VAL A 39 -9.11 13.13 1.40
CA VAL A 39 -7.77 12.80 1.90
C VAL A 39 -6.81 13.98 1.70
N VAL A 40 -6.84 14.59 0.52
CA VAL A 40 -5.96 15.71 0.16
C VAL A 40 -6.30 16.96 0.97
N SER A 41 -7.58 17.31 1.11
CA SER A 41 -7.99 18.50 1.87
C SER A 41 -7.65 18.38 3.36
N GLU A 42 -7.84 17.20 3.94
CA GLU A 42 -7.60 16.94 5.36
C GLU A 42 -6.16 16.47 5.67
N ARG A 43 -5.31 16.31 4.64
CA ARG A 43 -3.93 15.82 4.73
C ARG A 43 -3.79 14.46 5.44
N LEU A 44 -4.76 13.55 5.25
CA LEU A 44 -4.82 12.25 5.94
C LEU A 44 -4.07 11.13 5.19
N PHE A 45 -2.87 11.40 4.68
CA PHE A 45 -2.17 10.50 3.76
C PHE A 45 -1.83 9.14 4.36
N ILE A 46 -1.32 9.10 5.60
CA ILE A 46 -0.94 7.84 6.25
C ILE A 46 -2.15 6.90 6.36
N SER A 47 -3.24 7.39 6.94
CA SER A 47 -4.48 6.61 7.07
C SER A 47 -5.09 6.21 5.72
N ALA A 48 -4.91 7.05 4.69
CA ALA A 48 -5.34 6.71 3.33
C ALA A 48 -4.51 5.58 2.72
N TYR A 49 -3.17 5.61 2.89
CA TYR A 49 -2.30 4.51 2.48
C TYR A 49 -2.64 3.21 3.21
N GLU A 50 -2.92 3.26 4.52
CA GLU A 50 -3.34 2.09 5.30
C GLU A 50 -4.67 1.52 4.80
N SER A 51 -5.69 2.38 4.66
CA SER A 51 -7.03 1.97 4.23
C SER A 51 -7.01 1.37 2.83
N LEU A 52 -6.22 1.93 1.92
CA LEU A 52 -6.03 1.38 0.57
C LEU A 52 -5.30 0.04 0.61
N GLY A 53 -4.31 -0.12 1.50
CA GLY A 53 -3.61 -1.39 1.72
C GLY A 53 -4.56 -2.49 2.18
N TRP A 54 -5.44 -2.20 3.14
CA TRP A 54 -6.47 -3.14 3.59
C TRP A 54 -7.47 -3.50 2.50
N PHE A 55 -7.97 -2.51 1.77
CA PHE A 55 -8.90 -2.75 0.67
C PHE A 55 -8.30 -3.67 -0.39
N ILE A 56 -7.03 -3.47 -0.75
CA ILE A 56 -6.33 -4.28 -1.75
C ILE A 56 -6.02 -5.68 -1.22
N ALA A 57 -5.67 -5.82 0.07
CA ALA A 57 -5.46 -7.13 0.68
C ALA A 57 -6.69 -8.04 0.53
N GLU A 58 -7.90 -7.49 0.60
CA GLU A 58 -9.15 -8.24 0.42
C GLU A 58 -9.41 -8.66 -1.04
N LYS A 59 -8.65 -8.12 -1.99
CA LYS A 59 -8.80 -8.38 -3.43
C LYS A 59 -7.74 -9.34 -3.98
N LEU A 60 -6.62 -9.50 -3.28
CA LEU A 60 -5.49 -10.32 -3.73
C LEU A 60 -5.42 -11.61 -2.93
N ASN A 61 -5.15 -12.72 -3.62
CA ASN A 61 -4.66 -13.93 -2.94
C ASN A 61 -3.14 -13.81 -2.66
N MET A 62 -2.58 -14.76 -1.91
CA MET A 62 -1.17 -14.72 -1.50
C MET A 62 -0.19 -14.68 -2.68
N GLU A 63 -0.42 -15.46 -3.74
CA GLU A 63 0.45 -15.45 -4.93
C GLU A 63 0.41 -14.08 -5.63
N GLN A 64 -0.77 -13.49 -5.78
CA GLN A 64 -0.94 -12.17 -6.36
C GLN A 64 -0.30 -11.08 -5.51
N LEU A 65 -0.39 -11.19 -4.18
CA LEU A 65 0.28 -10.28 -3.25
C LEU A 65 1.80 -10.32 -3.42
N LYS A 66 2.39 -11.52 -3.43
CA LYS A 66 3.83 -11.72 -3.62
C LYS A 66 4.30 -11.13 -4.94
N ASP A 67 3.58 -11.46 -6.03
CA ASP A 67 3.88 -10.96 -7.36
C ASP A 67 3.75 -9.42 -7.43
N PHE A 68 2.71 -8.86 -6.79
CA PHE A 68 2.51 -7.42 -6.71
C PHE A 68 3.66 -6.71 -6.00
N ILE A 69 4.08 -7.18 -4.82
CA ILE A 69 5.18 -6.57 -4.06
C ILE A 69 6.47 -6.64 -4.88
N LYS A 70 6.78 -7.83 -5.43
CA LYS A 70 7.98 -8.05 -6.23
C LYS A 70 8.05 -7.15 -7.47
N LYS A 71 6.98 -7.11 -8.27
CA LYS A 71 6.94 -6.31 -9.51
C LYS A 71 6.93 -4.81 -9.27
N ASN A 72 6.43 -4.37 -8.11
CA ASN A 72 6.24 -2.95 -7.80
C ASN A 72 7.21 -2.42 -6.74
N ARG A 73 8.20 -3.21 -6.32
CA ARG A 73 9.20 -2.84 -5.30
C ARG A 73 9.74 -1.42 -5.45
N ARG A 74 10.17 -1.03 -6.65
CA ARG A 74 10.72 0.32 -6.90
C ARG A 74 9.69 1.43 -6.69
N MET A 75 8.45 1.22 -7.10
CA MET A 75 7.36 2.17 -6.91
C MET A 75 6.99 2.24 -5.43
N LEU A 76 6.92 1.10 -4.73
CA LEU A 76 6.60 1.05 -3.31
C LEU A 76 7.63 1.84 -2.48
N GLY A 77 8.93 1.71 -2.77
CA GLY A 77 9.99 2.41 -2.02
C GLY A 77 10.11 3.92 -2.28
N GLN A 78 9.44 4.46 -3.30
CA GLN A 78 9.41 5.91 -3.50
C GLN A 78 8.56 6.57 -2.41
N HIS A 79 9.03 7.67 -1.81
CA HIS A 79 8.33 8.31 -0.69
C HIS A 79 8.06 7.32 0.44
N SER A 80 9.16 6.66 0.85
CA SER A 80 9.21 5.54 1.77
C SER A 80 8.32 5.71 2.99
N ASP A 81 8.29 6.91 3.57
CA ASP A 81 7.69 7.18 4.86
C ASP A 81 6.17 6.98 4.85
N ALA A 82 5.49 7.36 3.76
CA ALA A 82 4.05 7.21 3.63
C ALA A 82 3.66 5.86 3.01
N ARG A 83 4.39 5.41 1.96
CA ARG A 83 4.08 4.15 1.27
C ARG A 83 4.42 2.91 2.08
N TYR A 84 5.24 3.05 3.12
CA TYR A 84 5.47 1.99 4.11
C TYR A 84 4.15 1.52 4.74
N PHE A 85 3.29 2.46 5.13
CA PHE A 85 2.02 2.15 5.79
C PHE A 85 1.05 1.37 4.89
N PHE A 86 1.10 1.61 3.57
CA PHE A 86 0.39 0.80 2.60
C PHE A 86 0.88 -0.66 2.58
N VAL A 87 2.19 -0.88 2.49
CA VAL A 87 2.77 -2.24 2.47
C VAL A 87 2.53 -2.96 3.80
N GLN A 88 2.67 -2.25 4.91
CA GLN A 88 2.39 -2.80 6.24
C GLN A 88 0.93 -3.26 6.35
N ALA A 89 -0.02 -2.39 6.01
CA ALA A 89 -1.44 -2.69 6.06
C ALA A 89 -1.83 -3.85 5.13
N LEU A 90 -1.24 -3.88 3.92
CA LEU A 90 -1.43 -4.95 2.96
C LEU A 90 -0.99 -6.31 3.52
N MET A 91 0.17 -6.38 4.16
CA MET A 91 0.68 -7.61 4.80
C MET A 91 -0.14 -8.00 6.04
N ASP A 92 -0.47 -7.04 6.90
CA ASP A 92 -1.27 -7.26 8.12
C ASP A 92 -2.61 -7.92 7.78
N LYS A 93 -3.32 -7.35 6.80
CA LYS A 93 -4.67 -7.80 6.44
C LYS A 93 -4.68 -9.10 5.65
N SER A 94 -3.61 -9.39 4.91
CA SER A 94 -3.48 -10.64 4.13
C SER A 94 -3.11 -11.86 4.96
N GLY A 95 -2.78 -11.70 6.25
CA GLY A 95 -2.44 -12.81 7.13
C GLY A 95 -1.14 -13.52 6.73
N VAL A 96 -0.16 -12.77 6.22
CA VAL A 96 1.13 -13.30 5.74
C VAL A 96 1.89 -13.95 6.90
N GLN A 97 2.36 -15.19 6.72
CA GLN A 97 3.08 -15.95 7.74
C GLN A 97 4.04 -16.97 7.12
N GLY A 98 4.95 -17.54 7.93
CA GLY A 98 5.82 -18.64 7.53
C GLY A 98 6.72 -18.34 6.33
N GLU A 99 6.71 -19.22 5.34
CA GLU A 99 7.52 -19.10 4.13
C GLU A 99 7.10 -17.88 3.29
N ASP A 100 5.79 -17.62 3.15
CA ASP A 100 5.28 -16.45 2.43
C ASP A 100 5.78 -15.12 3.03
N LEU A 101 5.86 -15.05 4.37
CA LEU A 101 6.43 -13.89 5.06
C LEU A 101 7.90 -13.68 4.69
N THR A 102 8.68 -14.76 4.69
CA THR A 102 10.11 -14.70 4.36
C THR A 102 10.32 -14.27 2.92
N GLU A 103 9.52 -14.79 1.99
CA GLU A 103 9.55 -14.39 0.58
C GLU A 103 9.21 -12.90 0.40
N ILE A 104 8.12 -12.43 1.00
CA ILE A 104 7.71 -11.02 0.91
C ILE A 104 8.78 -10.10 1.51
N LEU A 105 9.33 -10.43 2.68
CA LEU A 105 10.40 -9.64 3.31
C LEU A 105 11.68 -9.56 2.46
N ASN A 106 11.91 -10.52 1.57
CA ASN A 106 13.01 -10.45 0.61
C ASN A 106 12.74 -9.44 -0.51
N ASP A 107 11.49 -9.32 -0.94
CA ASP A 107 11.05 -8.54 -2.09
C ASP A 107 10.56 -7.12 -1.78
N VAL A 108 10.29 -6.78 -0.51
CA VAL A 108 9.97 -5.40 -0.11
C VAL A 108 11.13 -4.42 -0.35
N PRO A 109 10.85 -3.11 -0.44
CA PRO A 109 11.88 -2.07 -0.42
C PRO A 109 12.85 -2.25 0.77
N PRO A 110 14.18 -2.15 0.55
CA PRO A 110 15.18 -2.33 1.62
C PRO A 110 14.92 -1.50 2.88
N GLU A 111 14.48 -0.27 2.71
CA GLU A 111 14.15 0.69 3.76
C GLU A 111 13.03 0.21 4.69
N TYR A 112 12.18 -0.70 4.24
CA TYR A 112 11.06 -1.24 5.05
C TYR A 112 11.48 -2.46 5.86
N LYS A 113 12.53 -3.18 5.44
CA LYS A 113 12.87 -4.51 5.96
C LYS A 113 13.01 -4.53 7.47
N ILE A 114 13.76 -3.57 8.04
CA ILE A 114 14.01 -3.54 9.49
C ILE A 114 12.71 -3.38 10.29
N TYR A 115 11.79 -2.54 9.80
CA TYR A 115 10.51 -2.28 10.46
C TYR A 115 9.53 -3.44 10.29
N LEU A 116 9.44 -4.02 9.08
CA LEU A 116 8.57 -5.16 8.82
C LEU A 116 9.06 -6.43 9.53
N ILE A 117 10.36 -6.70 9.57
CA ILE A 117 10.93 -7.80 10.37
C ILE A 117 10.56 -7.62 11.84
N LYS A 118 10.75 -6.41 12.38
CA LYS A 118 10.41 -6.12 13.78
C LYS A 118 8.93 -6.35 14.09
N ARG A 119 8.05 -6.15 13.11
CA ARG A 119 6.59 -6.26 13.27
C ARG A 119 6.09 -7.70 13.14
N PHE A 120 6.60 -8.45 12.17
CA PHE A 120 6.03 -9.75 11.77
C PHE A 120 6.84 -10.97 12.25
N LEU A 121 8.09 -10.78 12.69
CA LEU A 121 8.95 -11.87 13.17
C LEU A 121 9.31 -11.77 14.66
N ASN A 122 8.74 -10.81 15.39
CA ASN A 122 8.88 -10.69 16.84
C ASN A 122 7.58 -11.07 17.56
#